data_AF-A0A2T3YVD4-F1
#
_entry.id   AF-A0A2T3YVD4-F1
#
_cell.length_a   1.000
_cell.length_b   1.000
_cell.length_c   1.000
_cell.angle_alpha   90.00
_cell.angle_beta   90.00
_cell.angle_gamma   90.00
#
_symmetry.space_group_name_H-M   'P 1'
#
loop_
_entity.id
_entity.type
_entity.pdbx_description
1 polymer ?
#
loop_
_entity_poly.entity_id
_entity_poly.type
_entity_poly.pdbx_seq_one_letter_code
_entity_poly.pdbx_strand_id
1 'polypeptide(L)'
;MTTLQPRPPYSDAELLELYPPRLHLQQVQILLRHGERTPINARFTNTGLPAHWPYCNAVRHLRSAVLGPSGPGADPDVNHTFTDVQWRRRLETFGADDAAVPATGPNSDNNPTLDGICDFGMLTDRGRETTYALGTRLRKLYVDHLGFLPASINNADFLYLRATPIPRALESMQQAFLGLYPPHTRAADFPPLTIVSRTPADETLFPNDSNCRRFAALSRAFANRAAERWNDSPEMAYLTKKLGKYMPEDSPRVAVDGKPRLSGLMDTVNSTLAHGPATRLPKDFYDPKARSIMDKIAVEEWYAGYKESEEYRTLAIGALLGDVVSRMVSSAERSVPLPDEASSSRRMSDNEDDDDGFRFGLSGCHDTTLAGVLASLGAYNDKAWPPFTSHIAIELFRDAENAPPSSSLSSSSSWWPSFLRTASTPSIGRTPTPSLTDKQKVSMQGYFVRLRYNDEPVTVPGCKLPGNHLAGDESFCTLAAFKAIVDKFTPRDWKQQCRMNTKAPAFPQKPEPAGF
;
A
#
# COMPACT_ATOMS: atom_id res chain seq x y z
N MET A 1 8.23 14.21 -8.68
CA MET A 1 7.65 14.27 -7.31
C MET A 1 6.17 13.89 -7.27
N THR A 2 5.34 14.20 -8.27
CA THR A 2 3.90 13.90 -8.20
C THR A 2 3.56 12.45 -8.60
N THR A 3 3.98 12.04 -9.80
CA THR A 3 3.83 10.68 -10.34
C THR A 3 5.18 9.98 -10.30
N LEU A 4 5.21 8.69 -9.94
CA LEU A 4 6.43 7.91 -9.97
C LEU A 4 6.96 7.90 -11.40
N GLN A 5 8.22 8.28 -11.57
CA GLN A 5 8.94 8.06 -12.82
C GLN A 5 9.63 6.70 -12.71
N PRO A 6 9.19 5.68 -13.44
CA PRO A 6 9.83 4.38 -13.38
C PRO A 6 11.28 4.50 -13.84
N ARG A 7 12.16 3.77 -13.16
CA ARG A 7 13.53 3.57 -13.60
C ARG A 7 13.59 2.84 -14.96
N PRO A 8 14.73 2.92 -15.68
CA PRO A 8 14.99 2.04 -16.81
C PRO A 8 14.92 0.54 -16.41
N PRO A 9 14.68 -0.37 -17.38
CA PRO A 9 14.77 -1.81 -17.14
C PRO A 9 16.09 -2.22 -16.50
N TYR A 10 16.06 -3.29 -15.71
CA TYR A 10 17.28 -3.85 -15.13
C TYR A 10 18.21 -4.36 -16.22
N SER A 11 19.51 -4.16 -16.03
CA SER A 11 20.53 -4.89 -16.79
C SER A 11 20.76 -6.27 -16.17
N ASP A 12 21.29 -7.22 -16.94
CA ASP A 12 21.61 -8.56 -16.42
C ASP A 12 22.62 -8.50 -15.25
N ALA A 13 23.61 -7.61 -15.33
CA ALA A 13 24.59 -7.40 -14.26
C ALA A 13 23.93 -6.92 -12.96
N GLU A 14 22.98 -5.99 -13.08
CA GLU A 14 22.23 -5.49 -11.93
C GLU A 14 21.27 -6.52 -11.36
N LEU A 15 20.64 -7.34 -12.21
CA LEU A 15 19.83 -8.47 -11.75
C LEU A 15 20.67 -9.48 -10.95
N LEU A 16 21.90 -9.76 -11.39
CA LEU A 16 22.81 -10.66 -10.66
C LEU A 16 23.26 -10.07 -9.31
N GLU A 17 23.44 -8.75 -9.23
CA GLU A 17 23.75 -8.06 -7.97
C GLU A 17 22.55 -8.09 -7.01
N LEU A 18 21.35 -7.80 -7.52
CA LEU A 18 20.13 -7.77 -6.71
C LEU A 18 19.59 -9.19 -6.39
N TYR A 19 19.81 -10.18 -7.24
CA TYR A 19 19.28 -11.53 -7.06
C TYR A 19 20.42 -12.53 -7.24
N PRO A 20 21.39 -12.55 -6.32
CA PRO A 20 22.55 -13.42 -6.43
C PRO A 20 22.09 -14.90 -6.42
N PRO A 21 22.68 -15.78 -7.25
CA PRO A 21 22.21 -17.17 -7.41
C PRO A 21 22.12 -17.99 -6.12
N ARG A 22 22.91 -17.62 -5.09
CA ARG A 22 22.91 -18.26 -3.77
C ARG A 22 21.63 -18.00 -2.96
N LEU A 23 20.92 -16.90 -3.24
CA LEU A 23 19.72 -16.50 -2.52
C LEU A 23 18.47 -16.85 -3.34
N HIS A 24 17.71 -17.82 -2.86
CA HIS A 24 16.45 -18.20 -3.48
C HIS A 24 15.30 -17.35 -2.95
N LEU A 25 14.64 -16.61 -3.82
CA LEU A 25 13.44 -15.85 -3.48
C LEU A 25 12.29 -16.80 -3.11
N GLN A 26 11.72 -16.61 -1.92
CA GLN A 26 10.68 -17.46 -1.34
C GLN A 26 9.31 -16.79 -1.37
N GLN A 27 9.25 -15.51 -0.99
CA GLN A 27 8.01 -14.76 -0.88
C GLN A 27 8.23 -13.28 -1.21
N VAL A 28 7.23 -12.65 -1.84
CA VAL A 28 7.21 -11.21 -2.08
C VAL A 28 5.89 -10.63 -1.59
N GLN A 29 5.94 -9.52 -0.86
CA GLN A 29 4.76 -8.77 -0.43
C GLN A 29 4.87 -7.32 -0.92
N ILE A 30 4.01 -6.94 -1.87
CA ILE A 30 3.95 -5.59 -2.44
C ILE A 30 2.89 -4.75 -1.70
N LEU A 31 3.30 -3.59 -1.20
CA LEU A 31 2.41 -2.52 -0.77
C LEU A 31 2.42 -1.43 -1.85
N LEU A 32 1.28 -1.17 -2.51
CA LEU A 32 1.21 -0.18 -3.60
C LEU A 32 0.27 0.98 -3.27
N ARG A 33 0.79 2.20 -3.38
CA ARG A 33 -0.04 3.41 -3.39
C ARG A 33 -0.90 3.40 -4.64
N HIS A 34 -2.16 3.80 -4.48
CA HIS A 34 -3.02 4.05 -5.63
C HIS A 34 -2.40 4.99 -6.68
N GLY A 35 -2.90 4.90 -7.91
CA GLY A 35 -2.52 5.79 -8.99
C GLY A 35 -3.06 7.21 -8.84
N GLU A 36 -2.87 8.01 -9.89
CA GLU A 36 -3.38 9.37 -10.00
C GLU A 36 -4.88 9.44 -9.75
N ARG A 37 -5.27 10.49 -9.03
CA ARG A 37 -6.67 10.74 -8.66
C ARG A 37 -6.99 12.23 -8.75
N THR A 38 -8.27 12.55 -8.75
CA THR A 38 -8.74 13.90 -8.44
C THR A 38 -8.36 14.31 -7.01
N PRO A 39 -8.32 15.62 -6.69
CA PRO A 39 -8.12 16.08 -5.32
C PRO A 39 -9.27 15.59 -4.43
N ILE A 40 -9.02 15.43 -3.13
CA ILE A 40 -10.05 14.93 -2.19
C ILE A 40 -11.12 15.97 -1.84
N ASN A 41 -10.90 17.24 -2.20
CA ASN A 41 -11.88 18.33 -2.09
C ASN A 41 -11.67 19.31 -3.24
N ALA A 42 -12.75 19.98 -3.65
CA ALA A 42 -12.64 21.16 -4.49
C ALA A 42 -11.97 22.31 -3.70
N ARG A 43 -10.90 22.88 -4.26
CA ARG A 43 -10.18 24.04 -3.70
C ARG A 43 -9.77 24.97 -4.82
N PHE A 44 -9.52 26.23 -4.50
CA PHE A 44 -9.00 27.23 -5.44
C PHE A 44 -9.89 27.47 -6.68
N THR A 45 -11.21 27.32 -6.54
CA THR A 45 -12.17 27.63 -7.61
C THR A 45 -12.13 29.12 -8.01
N ASN A 46 -11.76 30.00 -7.07
CA ASN A 46 -11.43 31.41 -7.32
C ASN A 46 -10.30 31.63 -8.34
N THR A 47 -9.51 30.60 -8.65
CA THR A 47 -8.45 30.66 -9.68
C THR A 47 -8.92 30.23 -11.07
N GLY A 48 -10.19 29.84 -11.21
CA GLY A 48 -10.74 29.21 -12.40
C GLY A 48 -10.56 27.69 -12.46
N LEU A 49 -10.01 27.06 -11.42
CA LEU A 49 -9.92 25.60 -11.35
C LEU A 49 -11.33 25.00 -11.18
N PRO A 50 -11.83 24.19 -12.13
CA PRO A 50 -13.14 23.55 -11.98
C PRO A 50 -13.14 22.55 -10.82
N ALA A 51 -14.27 22.46 -10.12
CA ALA A 51 -14.46 21.51 -9.02
C ALA A 51 -14.47 20.06 -9.53
N HIS A 52 -15.13 19.80 -10.66
CA HIS A 52 -15.36 18.47 -11.21
C HIS A 52 -14.52 18.21 -12.45
N TRP A 53 -13.89 17.03 -12.53
CA TRP A 53 -12.86 16.74 -13.54
C TRP A 53 -13.29 15.55 -14.43
N PRO A 54 -13.16 15.64 -15.77
CA PRO A 54 -13.64 14.64 -16.72
C PRO A 54 -12.56 13.59 -17.05
N TYR A 55 -11.93 13.01 -16.02
CA TYR A 55 -10.82 12.05 -16.19
C TYR A 55 -11.16 10.63 -15.72
N CYS A 56 -12.44 10.29 -15.57
CA CYS A 56 -12.89 9.02 -15.02
C CYS A 56 -13.81 8.28 -16.00
N ASN A 57 -13.30 7.86 -17.15
CA ASN A 57 -14.13 7.15 -18.13
C ASN A 57 -14.69 5.83 -17.61
N ALA A 58 -14.09 5.23 -16.57
CA ALA A 58 -14.63 4.04 -15.89
C ALA A 58 -16.10 4.21 -15.44
N VAL A 59 -16.53 5.42 -15.08
CA VAL A 59 -17.93 5.65 -14.67
C VAL A 59 -18.94 5.52 -15.81
N ARG A 60 -18.49 5.36 -17.05
CA ARG A 60 -19.31 5.09 -18.23
C ARG A 60 -19.58 3.60 -18.45
N HIS A 61 -18.86 2.73 -17.74
CA HIS A 61 -18.81 1.29 -17.96
C HIS A 61 -19.03 0.50 -16.65
N LEU A 62 -19.85 1.03 -15.75
CA LEU A 62 -20.09 0.39 -14.46
C LEU A 62 -20.91 -0.89 -14.64
N ARG A 63 -20.61 -1.88 -13.80
CA ARG A 63 -21.33 -3.15 -13.72
C ARG A 63 -21.73 -3.42 -12.29
N SER A 64 -22.96 -3.86 -12.08
CA SER A 64 -23.48 -4.26 -10.77
C SER A 64 -23.95 -5.71 -10.83
N ALA A 65 -23.55 -6.50 -9.85
CA ALA A 65 -24.16 -7.80 -9.60
C ALA A 65 -25.57 -7.58 -9.01
N VAL A 66 -26.59 -8.11 -9.67
CA VAL A 66 -28.00 -8.04 -9.24
C VAL A 66 -28.61 -9.43 -9.25
N LEU A 67 -29.65 -9.67 -8.45
CA LEU A 67 -30.36 -10.94 -8.48
C LEU A 67 -31.05 -11.12 -9.84
N GLY A 68 -30.84 -12.26 -10.48
CA GLY A 68 -31.52 -12.63 -11.72
C GLY A 68 -33.02 -12.83 -11.52
N PRO A 69 -33.82 -12.76 -12.60
CA PRO A 69 -35.27 -12.90 -12.51
C PRO A 69 -35.68 -14.28 -11.97
N SER A 70 -36.60 -14.29 -11.01
CA SER A 70 -37.30 -15.49 -10.51
C SER A 70 -38.79 -15.39 -10.86
N GLY A 71 -39.26 -16.14 -11.86
CA GLY A 71 -40.66 -16.07 -12.33
C GLY A 71 -40.89 -16.74 -13.70
N PRO A 72 -42.11 -16.63 -14.28
CA PRO A 72 -42.42 -17.21 -15.59
C PRO A 72 -41.50 -16.63 -16.69
N GLY A 73 -40.68 -17.48 -17.30
CA GLY A 73 -39.63 -17.08 -18.26
C GLY A 73 -38.21 -17.07 -17.69
N ALA A 74 -38.03 -17.35 -16.39
CA ALA A 74 -36.73 -17.69 -15.81
C ALA A 74 -36.32 -19.10 -16.21
N ASP A 75 -35.03 -19.30 -16.44
CA ASP A 75 -34.47 -20.63 -16.72
C ASP A 75 -34.63 -21.53 -15.47
N PRO A 76 -35.40 -22.63 -15.56
CA PRO A 76 -35.73 -23.47 -14.41
C PRO A 76 -34.51 -24.20 -13.82
N ASP A 77 -33.39 -24.30 -14.55
CA ASP A 77 -32.17 -24.94 -14.06
C ASP A 77 -31.24 -23.97 -13.30
N VAL A 78 -31.61 -22.69 -13.23
CA VAL A 78 -30.75 -21.61 -12.75
C VAL A 78 -31.20 -21.15 -11.36
N ASN A 79 -30.69 -21.84 -10.34
CA ASN A 79 -30.97 -21.59 -8.94
C ASN A 79 -30.47 -20.18 -8.52
N HIS A 80 -31.38 -19.21 -8.32
CA HIS A 80 -31.11 -17.85 -7.77
C HIS A 80 -29.78 -17.20 -8.23
N THR A 81 -29.47 -17.19 -9.53
CA THR A 81 -28.19 -16.64 -9.99
C THR A 81 -28.15 -15.12 -9.96
N PHE A 82 -27.03 -14.57 -9.52
CA PHE A 82 -26.68 -13.18 -9.82
C PHE A 82 -26.45 -13.00 -11.33
N THR A 83 -26.82 -11.84 -11.86
CA THR A 83 -26.55 -11.37 -13.22
C THR A 83 -25.92 -9.97 -13.17
N ASP A 84 -25.38 -9.49 -14.28
CA ASP A 84 -24.74 -8.18 -14.38
C ASP A 84 -25.63 -7.14 -15.07
N VAL A 85 -25.81 -5.99 -14.44
CA VAL A 85 -26.40 -4.80 -15.07
C VAL A 85 -25.31 -3.80 -15.42
N GLN A 86 -25.24 -3.41 -16.69
CA GLN A 86 -24.35 -2.35 -17.16
C GLN A 86 -25.04 -0.99 -17.03
N TRP A 87 -24.32 -0.01 -16.49
CA TRP A 87 -24.84 1.34 -16.28
C TRP A 87 -23.73 2.39 -16.36
N ARG A 88 -24.14 3.66 -16.43
CA ARG A 88 -23.24 4.82 -16.36
C ARG A 88 -23.67 5.76 -15.26
N ARG A 89 -22.72 6.47 -14.66
CA ARG A 89 -22.99 7.48 -13.63
C ARG A 89 -22.77 8.89 -14.17
N ARG A 90 -23.70 9.77 -13.82
CA ARG A 90 -23.56 11.24 -13.88
C ARG A 90 -23.68 11.79 -12.47
N LEU A 91 -22.99 12.89 -12.18
CA LEU A 91 -23.03 13.52 -10.88
C LEU A 91 -23.94 14.75 -10.91
N GLU A 92 -24.57 15.02 -9.77
CA GLU A 92 -25.33 16.24 -9.50
C GLU A 92 -24.55 17.08 -8.49
N THR A 93 -24.70 18.40 -8.56
CA THR A 93 -24.13 19.37 -7.62
C THR A 93 -25.14 20.51 -7.41
N PHE A 94 -24.83 21.40 -6.47
CA PHE A 94 -25.68 22.56 -6.18
C PHE A 94 -25.41 23.71 -7.16
N GLY A 95 -26.48 24.19 -7.80
CA GLY A 95 -26.51 25.40 -8.60
C GLY A 95 -26.93 26.62 -7.76
N ALA A 96 -27.54 27.62 -8.41
CA ALA A 96 -28.13 28.76 -7.70
C ALA A 96 -29.30 28.28 -6.81
N ASP A 97 -29.42 28.88 -5.61
CA ASP A 97 -30.47 28.58 -4.63
C ASP A 97 -30.59 27.08 -4.27
N ASP A 98 -29.45 26.38 -4.18
CA ASP A 98 -29.35 24.94 -3.91
C ASP A 98 -30.12 24.07 -4.92
N ALA A 99 -30.35 24.57 -6.14
CA ALA A 99 -30.98 23.78 -7.20
C ALA A 99 -30.08 22.61 -7.62
N ALA A 100 -30.68 21.45 -7.80
CA ALA A 100 -30.05 20.27 -8.38
C ALA A 100 -29.63 20.54 -9.84
N VAL A 101 -28.33 20.58 -10.11
CA VAL A 101 -27.79 20.73 -11.48
C VAL A 101 -26.75 19.66 -11.80
N PRO A 102 -26.61 19.25 -13.07
CA PRO A 102 -25.55 18.32 -13.45
C PRO A 102 -24.17 18.90 -13.16
N ALA A 103 -23.29 18.10 -12.56
CA ALA A 103 -21.88 18.45 -12.43
C ALA A 103 -21.19 18.34 -13.81
N THR A 104 -20.46 19.38 -14.19
CA THR A 104 -19.80 19.47 -15.51
C THR A 104 -18.29 19.59 -15.36
N GLY A 105 -17.56 19.02 -16.33
CA GLY A 105 -16.11 19.27 -16.47
C GLY A 105 -15.82 20.69 -16.99
N PRO A 106 -14.53 21.09 -17.11
CA PRO A 106 -14.15 22.32 -17.79
C PRO A 106 -14.74 22.38 -19.20
N ASN A 107 -15.41 23.49 -19.52
CA ASN A 107 -16.14 23.68 -20.77
C ASN A 107 -15.21 23.67 -21.99
N SER A 108 -15.54 22.87 -23.00
CA SER A 108 -15.31 23.26 -24.40
C SER A 108 -16.59 23.96 -24.87
N ASP A 109 -16.47 25.19 -25.33
CA ASP A 109 -17.50 26.06 -25.89
C ASP A 109 -18.84 25.36 -26.25
N ASN A 110 -19.90 25.70 -25.50
CA ASN A 110 -21.31 25.34 -25.72
C ASN A 110 -21.72 23.85 -25.60
N ASN A 111 -20.85 22.93 -25.18
CA ASN A 111 -21.25 21.55 -24.88
C ASN A 111 -20.57 21.01 -23.60
N PRO A 112 -21.21 21.16 -22.42
CA PRO A 112 -20.61 20.72 -21.16
C PRO A 112 -20.45 19.19 -21.11
N THR A 113 -19.27 18.73 -20.71
CA THR A 113 -19.03 17.29 -20.52
C THR A 113 -19.79 16.80 -19.29
N LEU A 114 -20.80 15.94 -19.49
CA LEU A 114 -21.63 15.33 -18.44
C LEU A 114 -21.17 13.93 -18.03
N ASP A 115 -20.47 13.23 -18.93
CA ASP A 115 -20.06 11.84 -18.74
C ASP A 115 -18.57 11.75 -18.41
N GLY A 116 -18.16 10.76 -17.61
CA GLY A 116 -16.75 10.58 -17.22
C GLY A 116 -16.28 11.54 -16.12
N ILE A 117 -17.22 12.19 -15.43
CA ILE A 117 -16.93 13.07 -14.30
C ILE A 117 -16.56 12.24 -13.07
N CYS A 118 -15.40 12.58 -12.50
CA CYS A 118 -14.86 11.97 -11.29
C CYS A 118 -15.56 12.50 -10.03
N ASP A 119 -15.73 11.62 -9.02
CA ASP A 119 -15.89 12.08 -7.63
C ASP A 119 -14.59 12.70 -7.10
N PHE A 120 -14.67 13.37 -5.96
CA PHE A 120 -13.47 13.78 -5.23
C PHE A 120 -12.66 12.58 -4.74
N GLY A 121 -11.34 12.65 -4.93
CA GLY A 121 -10.44 11.56 -4.57
C GLY A 121 -10.62 10.27 -5.36
N MET A 122 -11.29 10.31 -6.52
CA MET A 122 -11.52 9.16 -7.39
C MET A 122 -10.29 8.86 -8.25
N LEU A 123 -9.98 7.58 -8.46
CA LEU A 123 -8.93 7.13 -9.38
C LEU A 123 -9.28 7.56 -10.81
N THR A 124 -8.35 8.25 -11.46
CA THR A 124 -8.51 8.68 -12.86
C THR A 124 -8.00 7.62 -13.83
N ASP A 125 -8.29 7.79 -15.11
CA ASP A 125 -7.80 6.90 -16.16
C ASP A 125 -6.28 6.87 -16.18
N ARG A 126 -5.63 8.03 -15.93
CA ARG A 126 -4.18 8.10 -15.74
C ARG A 126 -3.71 7.21 -14.58
N GLY A 127 -4.45 7.21 -13.47
CA GLY A 127 -4.16 6.33 -12.33
C GLY A 127 -4.28 4.84 -12.67
N ARG A 128 -5.24 4.47 -13.53
CA ARG A 128 -5.39 3.10 -14.03
C ARG A 128 -4.21 2.71 -14.94
N GLU A 129 -3.81 3.59 -15.85
CA GLU A 129 -2.66 3.38 -16.74
C GLU A 129 -1.36 3.13 -15.97
N THR A 130 -1.04 4.00 -15.00
CA THR A 130 0.24 3.91 -14.29
C THR A 130 0.29 2.68 -13.39
N THR A 131 -0.83 2.31 -12.76
CA THR A 131 -0.91 1.10 -11.91
C THR A 131 -0.92 -0.18 -12.73
N TYR A 132 -1.51 -0.20 -13.92
CA TYR A 132 -1.32 -1.28 -14.89
C TYR A 132 0.15 -1.41 -15.30
N ALA A 133 0.80 -0.29 -15.61
CA ALA A 133 2.22 -0.27 -15.94
C ALA A 133 3.12 -0.75 -14.79
N LEU A 134 2.74 -0.52 -13.52
CA LEU A 134 3.40 -1.14 -12.36
C LEU A 134 3.26 -2.67 -12.42
N GLY A 135 2.07 -3.19 -12.65
CA GLY A 135 1.83 -4.62 -12.87
C GLY A 135 2.74 -5.23 -13.94
N THR A 136 2.85 -4.56 -15.08
CA THR A 136 3.74 -4.98 -16.17
C THR A 136 5.22 -5.01 -15.75
N ARG A 137 5.68 -4.05 -14.93
CA ARG A 137 7.06 -4.08 -14.41
C ARG A 137 7.27 -5.22 -13.41
N LEU A 138 6.28 -5.50 -12.56
CA LEU A 138 6.32 -6.64 -11.65
C LEU A 138 6.37 -7.97 -12.43
N ARG A 139 5.62 -8.10 -13.54
CA ARG A 139 5.71 -9.26 -14.44
C ARG A 139 7.11 -9.44 -14.99
N LYS A 140 7.68 -8.39 -15.59
CA LYS A 140 9.03 -8.45 -16.16
C LYS A 140 10.04 -8.96 -15.16
N LEU A 141 9.99 -8.45 -13.93
CA LEU A 141 10.92 -8.87 -12.90
C LEU A 141 10.63 -10.29 -12.39
N TYR A 142 9.45 -10.52 -11.82
CA TYR A 142 9.17 -11.75 -11.06
C TYR A 142 8.74 -12.93 -11.92
N VAL A 143 8.26 -12.72 -13.14
CA VAL A 143 7.92 -13.77 -14.10
C VAL A 143 9.06 -13.93 -15.10
N ASP A 144 9.34 -12.89 -15.87
CA ASP A 144 10.16 -13.03 -17.09
C ASP A 144 11.66 -13.17 -16.77
N HIS A 145 12.20 -12.38 -15.83
CA HIS A 145 13.62 -12.41 -15.49
C HIS A 145 13.97 -13.43 -14.41
N LEU A 146 13.20 -13.47 -13.32
CA LEU A 146 13.53 -14.31 -12.17
C LEU A 146 12.92 -15.71 -12.24
N GLY A 147 11.92 -15.95 -13.11
CA GLY A 147 11.16 -17.20 -13.11
C GLY A 147 10.52 -17.55 -11.77
N PHE A 148 10.36 -16.56 -10.87
CA PHE A 148 9.81 -16.76 -9.54
C PHE A 148 8.32 -17.08 -9.63
N LEU A 149 7.59 -16.41 -10.51
CA LEU A 149 6.18 -16.64 -10.76
C LEU A 149 5.95 -17.36 -12.09
N PRO A 150 4.89 -18.20 -12.18
CA PRO A 150 4.58 -18.92 -13.41
C PRO A 150 4.23 -17.95 -14.56
N ALA A 151 4.59 -18.32 -15.78
CA ALA A 151 4.32 -17.50 -16.97
C ALA A 151 2.82 -17.39 -17.28
N SER A 152 2.05 -18.46 -17.03
CA SER A 152 0.60 -18.54 -17.19
C SER A 152 -0.04 -19.20 -15.98
N ILE A 153 -1.31 -18.88 -15.71
CA ILE A 153 -2.00 -19.35 -14.50
C ILE A 153 -3.42 -19.85 -14.80
N ASN A 154 -3.86 -20.86 -14.07
CA ASN A 154 -5.23 -21.39 -14.08
C ASN A 154 -6.06 -20.92 -12.87
N ASN A 155 -5.40 -20.56 -11.76
CA ASN A 155 -6.01 -19.96 -10.57
C ASN A 155 -5.10 -18.86 -9.97
N ALA A 156 -5.56 -18.23 -8.89
CA ALA A 156 -4.83 -17.17 -8.17
C ALA A 156 -4.47 -17.56 -6.72
N ASP A 157 -4.47 -18.83 -6.37
CA ASP A 157 -4.41 -19.25 -4.95
C ASP A 157 -3.04 -19.03 -4.31
N PHE A 158 -1.98 -19.02 -5.12
CA PHE A 158 -0.64 -18.62 -4.71
C PHE A 158 -0.49 -17.09 -4.52
N LEU A 159 -1.52 -16.30 -4.81
CA LEU A 159 -1.55 -14.85 -4.64
C LEU A 159 -2.32 -14.44 -3.38
N TYR A 160 -1.79 -13.44 -2.68
CA TYR A 160 -2.53 -12.72 -1.64
C TYR A 160 -2.91 -11.33 -2.14
N LEU A 161 -4.15 -11.18 -2.60
CA LEU A 161 -4.69 -9.90 -3.03
C LEU A 161 -5.48 -9.25 -1.89
N ARG A 162 -5.10 -8.03 -1.50
CA ARG A 162 -5.82 -7.26 -0.47
C ARG A 162 -5.95 -5.80 -0.90
N ALA A 163 -7.02 -5.14 -0.50
CA ALA A 163 -7.12 -3.69 -0.63
C ALA A 163 -7.85 -3.07 0.56
N THR A 164 -7.56 -1.79 0.82
CA THR A 164 -8.36 -0.98 1.75
C THR A 164 -9.79 -0.80 1.22
N PRO A 165 -10.78 -0.47 2.06
CA PRO A 165 -12.16 -0.19 1.61
C PRO A 165 -12.30 1.08 0.76
N ILE A 166 -11.21 1.78 0.46
CA ILE A 166 -11.21 2.99 -0.37
C ILE A 166 -11.10 2.58 -1.85
N PRO A 167 -12.11 2.89 -2.71
CA PRO A 167 -12.21 2.35 -4.07
C PRO A 167 -10.97 2.54 -4.93
N ARG A 168 -10.34 3.72 -4.90
CA ARG A 168 -9.13 4.01 -5.68
C ARG A 168 -7.96 3.06 -5.39
N ALA A 169 -7.85 2.53 -4.17
CA ALA A 169 -6.81 1.59 -3.80
C ALA A 169 -7.12 0.17 -4.30
N LEU A 170 -8.38 -0.24 -4.24
CA LEU A 170 -8.87 -1.50 -4.82
C LEU A 170 -8.67 -1.51 -6.34
N GLU A 171 -9.16 -0.48 -7.03
CA GLU A 171 -9.01 -0.37 -8.49
C GLU A 171 -7.54 -0.37 -8.92
N SER A 172 -6.66 0.33 -8.19
CA SER A 172 -5.23 0.34 -8.50
C SER A 172 -4.58 -1.04 -8.34
N MET A 173 -4.97 -1.80 -7.31
CA MET A 173 -4.46 -3.17 -7.11
C MET A 173 -4.97 -4.10 -8.21
N GLN A 174 -6.23 -3.97 -8.62
CA GLN A 174 -6.79 -4.72 -9.76
C GLN A 174 -6.04 -4.42 -11.06
N GLN A 175 -5.71 -3.15 -11.33
CA GLN A 175 -4.92 -2.77 -12.50
C GLN A 175 -3.50 -3.35 -12.45
N ALA A 176 -2.86 -3.31 -11.28
CA ALA A 176 -1.56 -3.96 -11.09
C ALA A 176 -1.62 -5.48 -11.31
N PHE A 177 -2.68 -6.15 -10.85
CA PHE A 177 -2.89 -7.57 -11.16
C PHE A 177 -3.06 -7.81 -12.66
N LEU A 178 -3.85 -6.98 -13.36
CA LEU A 178 -4.06 -7.12 -14.81
C LEU A 178 -2.78 -6.89 -15.62
N GLY A 179 -1.88 -6.03 -15.15
CA GLY A 179 -0.54 -5.88 -15.75
C GLY A 179 0.39 -7.07 -15.43
N LEU A 180 0.23 -7.69 -14.25
CA LEU A 180 1.02 -8.86 -13.83
C LEU A 180 0.60 -10.14 -14.59
N TYR A 181 -0.71 -10.36 -14.71
CA TYR A 181 -1.33 -11.49 -15.40
C TYR A 181 -2.41 -11.01 -16.37
N PRO A 182 -2.03 -10.53 -17.56
CA PRO A 182 -2.99 -10.10 -18.57
C PRO A 182 -3.89 -11.27 -19.03
N PRO A 183 -5.06 -10.99 -19.66
CA PRO A 183 -6.01 -12.03 -20.08
C PRO A 183 -5.41 -13.21 -20.85
N HIS A 184 -4.42 -12.97 -21.73
CA HIS A 184 -3.81 -14.02 -22.55
C HIS A 184 -2.84 -14.94 -21.79
N THR A 185 -2.52 -14.66 -20.52
CA THR A 185 -1.67 -15.50 -19.66
C THR A 185 -2.51 -16.23 -18.60
N ARG A 186 -3.82 -16.29 -18.80
CA ARG A 186 -4.78 -16.92 -17.88
C ARG A 186 -5.57 -17.98 -18.64
N ALA A 187 -5.96 -19.04 -17.95
CA ALA A 187 -6.85 -20.06 -18.50
C ALA A 187 -8.18 -19.43 -18.97
N ALA A 188 -8.83 -20.05 -19.96
CA ALA A 188 -10.08 -19.53 -20.51
C ALA A 188 -11.22 -19.51 -19.46
N ASP A 189 -11.20 -20.46 -18.54
CA ASP A 189 -12.13 -20.65 -17.42
C ASP A 189 -11.57 -20.14 -16.09
N PHE A 190 -10.64 -19.18 -16.13
CA PHE A 190 -10.01 -18.62 -14.94
C PHE A 190 -11.04 -18.11 -13.92
N PRO A 191 -11.00 -18.58 -12.66
CA PRO A 191 -12.01 -18.24 -11.67
C PRO A 191 -11.93 -16.76 -11.25
N PRO A 192 -13.01 -16.18 -10.69
CA PRO A 192 -12.97 -14.85 -10.11
C PRO A 192 -11.86 -14.70 -9.06
N LEU A 193 -11.24 -13.52 -9.02
CA LEU A 193 -10.19 -13.24 -8.03
C LEU A 193 -10.75 -13.15 -6.63
N THR A 194 -10.09 -13.81 -5.68
CA THR A 194 -10.33 -13.57 -4.25
C THR A 194 -9.53 -12.36 -3.81
N ILE A 195 -10.23 -11.27 -3.47
CA ILE A 195 -9.63 -10.04 -2.93
C ILE A 195 -10.06 -9.89 -1.48
N VAL A 196 -9.10 -9.91 -0.57
CA VAL A 196 -9.33 -9.74 0.86
C VAL A 196 -9.58 -8.27 1.18
N SER A 197 -10.61 -8.01 1.98
CA SER A 197 -10.91 -6.68 2.53
C SER A 197 -11.14 -6.78 4.04
N ARG A 198 -10.86 -5.70 4.77
CA ARG A 198 -11.30 -5.53 6.16
C ARG A 198 -12.35 -4.42 6.25
N THR A 199 -13.18 -4.48 7.28
CA THR A 199 -14.10 -3.39 7.59
C THR A 199 -13.30 -2.13 7.93
N PRO A 200 -13.82 -0.92 7.69
CA PRO A 200 -13.12 0.32 8.01
C PRO A 200 -12.63 0.42 9.46
N ALA A 201 -13.36 -0.18 10.41
CA ALA A 201 -13.00 -0.16 11.83
C ALA A 201 -11.78 -1.01 12.19
N ASP A 202 -11.53 -2.08 11.43
CA ASP A 202 -10.47 -3.07 11.68
C ASP A 202 -9.35 -2.99 10.63
N GLU A 203 -9.38 -1.98 9.77
CA GLU A 203 -8.41 -1.81 8.68
C GLU A 203 -7.03 -1.40 9.21
N THR A 204 -6.00 -2.08 8.70
CA THR A 204 -4.59 -1.90 9.06
C THR A 204 -3.71 -1.52 7.88
N LEU A 205 -4.22 -1.56 6.64
CA LEU A 205 -3.51 -1.11 5.44
C LEU A 205 -3.37 0.41 5.35
N PHE A 206 -3.84 1.17 6.33
CA PHE A 206 -3.49 2.58 6.56
C PHE A 206 -3.54 2.91 8.06
N PRO A 207 -2.85 3.97 8.51
CA PRO A 207 -2.96 4.46 9.88
C PRO A 207 -4.39 4.94 10.19
N ASN A 208 -5.11 4.22 11.04
CA ASN A 208 -6.57 4.37 11.20
C ASN A 208 -6.94 5.31 12.37
N ASP A 209 -6.68 6.60 12.21
CA ASP A 209 -6.99 7.63 13.20
C ASP A 209 -8.50 7.78 13.47
N SER A 210 -9.34 7.46 12.48
CA SER A 210 -10.79 7.51 12.60
C SER A 210 -11.35 6.46 13.59
N ASN A 211 -10.66 5.33 13.76
CA ASN A 211 -11.09 4.25 14.66
C ASN A 211 -10.15 4.00 15.84
N CYS A 212 -8.98 4.64 15.86
CA CYS A 212 -8.01 4.55 16.95
C CYS A 212 -7.88 5.88 17.69
N ARG A 213 -8.64 6.05 18.79
CA ARG A 213 -8.70 7.32 19.55
C ARG A 213 -7.34 7.77 20.06
N ARG A 214 -6.51 6.84 20.57
CA ARG A 214 -5.16 7.17 21.03
C ARG A 214 -4.28 7.63 19.88
N PHE A 215 -4.30 6.91 18.74
CA PHE A 215 -3.53 7.33 17.57
C PHE A 215 -3.96 8.70 17.05
N ALA A 216 -5.27 9.00 17.02
CA ALA A 216 -5.76 10.33 16.64
C ALA A 216 -5.25 11.45 17.56
N ALA A 217 -5.13 11.19 18.87
CA ALA A 217 -4.55 12.15 19.81
C ALA A 217 -3.05 12.36 19.53
N LEU A 218 -2.31 11.28 19.28
CA LEU A 218 -0.89 11.34 18.92
C LEU A 218 -0.68 12.10 17.61
N SER A 219 -1.38 11.73 16.53
CA SER A 219 -1.25 12.36 15.21
C SER A 219 -1.56 13.86 15.25
N ARG A 220 -2.60 14.28 15.98
CA ARG A 220 -2.91 15.70 16.19
C ARG A 220 -1.82 16.44 16.97
N ALA A 221 -1.26 15.84 18.02
CA ALA A 221 -0.19 16.49 18.77
C ALA A 221 1.07 16.73 17.92
N PHE A 222 1.48 15.73 17.12
CA PHE A 222 2.60 15.90 16.19
C PHE A 222 2.30 16.94 15.09
N ALA A 223 1.07 16.96 14.56
CA ALA A 223 0.65 17.98 13.60
C ALA A 223 0.66 19.40 14.20
N ASN A 224 0.20 19.56 15.44
CA ASN A 224 0.24 20.84 16.16
C ASN A 224 1.68 21.31 16.39
N ARG A 225 2.58 20.41 16.80
CA ARG A 225 4.02 20.73 16.94
C ARG A 225 4.66 21.17 15.62
N ALA A 226 4.24 20.56 14.50
CA ALA A 226 4.68 21.01 13.19
C ALA A 226 4.14 22.40 12.86
N ALA A 227 2.88 22.70 13.19
CA ALA A 227 2.30 24.04 13.03
C ALA A 227 3.06 25.09 13.85
N GLU A 228 3.31 24.83 15.14
CA GLU A 228 4.09 25.70 16.03
C GLU A 228 5.50 25.98 15.49
N ARG A 229 6.15 24.96 14.90
CA ARG A 229 7.49 25.10 14.33
C ARG A 229 7.49 25.90 13.02
N TRP A 230 6.53 25.63 12.14
CA TRP A 230 6.62 26.05 10.74
C TRP A 230 5.78 27.27 10.38
N ASN A 231 4.69 27.56 11.09
CA ASN A 231 3.76 28.60 10.64
C ASN A 231 4.38 30.00 10.55
N ASP A 232 5.31 30.33 11.43
CA ASP A 232 6.02 31.63 11.44
C ASP A 232 7.44 31.54 10.84
N SER A 233 7.75 30.44 10.14
CA SER A 233 9.06 30.23 9.51
C SER A 233 9.25 31.07 8.23
N PRO A 234 10.50 31.36 7.83
CA PRO A 234 10.80 31.96 6.52
C PRO A 234 10.25 31.15 5.33
N GLU A 235 10.22 29.82 5.47
CA GLU A 235 9.64 28.90 4.49
C GLU A 235 8.14 29.14 4.30
N MET A 236 7.38 29.24 5.39
CA MET A 236 5.94 29.51 5.33
C MET A 236 5.64 30.94 4.86
N ALA A 237 6.49 31.91 5.23
CA ALA A 237 6.42 33.27 4.69
C ALA A 237 6.64 33.28 3.16
N TYR A 238 7.57 32.46 2.65
CA TYR A 238 7.77 32.30 1.21
C TYR A 238 6.52 31.72 0.52
N LEU A 239 5.91 30.69 1.10
CA LEU A 239 4.66 30.13 0.58
C LEU A 239 3.53 31.17 0.57
N THR A 240 3.36 31.90 1.66
CA THR A 240 2.35 32.96 1.77
C THR A 240 2.58 34.07 0.74
N LYS A 241 3.83 34.49 0.51
CA LYS A 241 4.17 35.46 -0.54
C LYS A 241 3.77 34.98 -1.93
N LYS A 242 3.92 33.69 -2.22
CA LYS A 242 3.61 33.11 -3.54
C LYS A 242 2.11 32.84 -3.73
N LEU A 243 1.49 32.24 -2.72
CA LEU A 243 0.17 31.61 -2.84
C LEU A 243 -0.93 32.36 -2.08
N GLY A 244 -0.58 33.28 -1.17
CA GLY A 244 -1.53 33.97 -0.29
C GLY A 244 -2.65 34.71 -1.04
N LYS A 245 -2.36 35.27 -2.22
CA LYS A 245 -3.37 35.92 -3.08
C LYS A 245 -4.44 34.97 -3.65
N TYR A 246 -4.22 33.65 -3.56
CA TYR A 246 -5.19 32.62 -3.97
C TYR A 246 -5.88 31.96 -2.78
N MET A 247 -5.44 32.23 -1.55
CA MET A 247 -6.02 31.68 -0.35
C MET A 247 -7.39 32.32 -0.06
N PRO A 248 -8.29 31.63 0.65
CA PRO A 248 -9.57 32.20 1.09
C PRO A 248 -9.39 33.48 1.93
N GLU A 249 -10.34 34.41 1.83
CA GLU A 249 -10.28 35.70 2.55
C GLU A 249 -10.25 35.54 4.08
N ASP A 250 -10.91 34.52 4.60
CA ASP A 250 -10.95 34.16 6.03
C ASP A 250 -9.69 33.41 6.50
N SER A 251 -8.83 32.98 5.57
CA SER A 251 -7.56 32.30 5.85
C SER A 251 -6.47 32.68 4.84
N PRO A 252 -6.07 33.97 4.75
CA PRO A 252 -5.25 34.49 3.66
C PRO A 252 -3.77 34.05 3.75
N ARG A 253 -3.34 33.51 4.90
CA ARG A 253 -1.99 33.01 5.12
C ARG A 253 -1.94 31.51 4.87
N VAL A 254 -0.86 31.07 4.22
CA VAL A 254 -0.56 29.63 4.14
C VAL A 254 -0.04 29.18 5.50
N ALA A 255 -0.56 28.07 6.02
CA ALA A 255 -0.18 27.51 7.32
C ALA A 255 -0.40 25.98 7.33
N VAL A 256 0.29 25.27 8.23
CA VAL A 256 0.15 23.81 8.42
C VAL A 256 -1.31 23.47 8.79
N ASP A 257 -1.87 24.22 9.73
CA ASP A 257 -3.23 24.14 10.25
C ASP A 257 -4.19 25.18 9.62
N GLY A 258 -3.79 25.79 8.49
CA GLY A 258 -4.60 26.75 7.75
C GLY A 258 -5.90 26.17 7.19
N LYS A 259 -6.72 27.02 6.56
CA LYS A 259 -7.97 26.61 5.90
C LYS A 259 -7.97 27.10 4.45
N PRO A 260 -7.56 26.28 3.46
CA PRO A 260 -7.15 24.87 3.58
C PRO A 260 -5.78 24.67 4.23
N ARG A 261 -5.59 23.49 4.84
CA ARG A 261 -4.30 23.07 5.42
C ARG A 261 -3.23 22.93 4.33
N LEU A 262 -1.95 23.05 4.70
CA LEU A 262 -0.84 22.88 3.78
C LEU A 262 -0.88 21.55 2.99
N SER A 263 -1.21 20.45 3.66
CA SER A 263 -1.41 19.14 3.00
C SER A 263 -2.55 19.15 1.97
N GLY A 264 -3.58 19.99 2.16
CA GLY A 264 -4.65 20.22 1.19
C GLY A 264 -4.21 21.03 -0.03
N LEU A 265 -3.30 22.00 0.14
CA LEU A 265 -2.62 22.67 -0.98
C LEU A 265 -1.83 21.63 -1.79
N MET A 266 -1.01 20.84 -1.10
CA MET A 266 -0.18 19.82 -1.71
C MET A 266 -1.01 18.77 -2.47
N ASP A 267 -2.13 18.31 -1.92
CA ASP A 267 -3.09 17.41 -2.58
C ASP A 267 -3.59 18.00 -3.90
N THR A 268 -3.99 19.28 -3.89
CA THR A 268 -4.53 19.95 -5.08
C THR A 268 -3.44 20.18 -6.12
N VAL A 269 -2.28 20.67 -5.70
CA VAL A 269 -1.12 20.89 -6.59
C VAL A 269 -0.66 19.59 -7.24
N ASN A 270 -0.54 18.51 -6.47
CA ASN A 270 -0.15 17.22 -7.02
C ASN A 270 -1.23 16.63 -7.94
N SER A 271 -2.51 16.73 -7.57
CA SER A 271 -3.58 16.25 -8.45
C SER A 271 -3.59 17.02 -9.77
N THR A 272 -3.46 18.36 -9.76
CA THR A 272 -3.42 19.14 -11.02
C THR A 272 -2.18 18.85 -11.85
N LEU A 273 -1.02 18.62 -11.21
CA LEU A 273 0.23 18.29 -11.91
C LEU A 273 0.18 16.96 -12.64
N ALA A 274 -0.58 16.01 -12.12
CA ALA A 274 -0.77 14.67 -12.68
C ALA A 274 -1.73 14.64 -13.89
N HIS A 275 -2.43 15.74 -14.18
CA HIS A 275 -3.51 15.77 -15.18
C HIS A 275 -3.33 16.87 -16.24
N GLY A 276 -4.28 16.93 -17.18
CA GLY A 276 -4.23 17.79 -18.35
C GLY A 276 -4.30 19.30 -18.06
N PRO A 277 -4.11 20.13 -19.11
CA PRO A 277 -4.06 21.59 -18.99
C PRO A 277 -5.37 22.22 -18.47
N ALA A 278 -6.52 21.60 -18.75
CA ALA A 278 -7.85 22.09 -18.37
C ALA A 278 -8.09 22.12 -16.85
N THR A 279 -7.23 21.48 -16.06
CA THR A 279 -7.32 21.41 -14.60
C THR A 279 -6.02 21.90 -13.96
N ARG A 280 -5.35 22.87 -14.58
CA ARG A 280 -4.12 23.46 -14.02
C ARG A 280 -4.43 24.64 -13.13
N LEU A 281 -3.62 24.78 -12.08
CA LEU A 281 -3.56 25.97 -11.25
C LEU A 281 -2.68 27.04 -11.91
N PRO A 282 -2.77 28.30 -11.44
CA PRO A 282 -1.82 29.33 -11.79
C PRO A 282 -0.36 28.88 -11.55
N LYS A 283 0.57 29.38 -12.39
CA LYS A 283 1.99 28.97 -12.40
C LYS A 283 2.70 29.09 -11.04
N ASP A 284 2.26 30.00 -10.18
CA ASP A 284 2.86 30.23 -8.86
C ASP A 284 2.77 28.98 -7.95
N PHE A 285 1.74 28.15 -8.12
CA PHE A 285 1.60 26.86 -7.43
C PHE A 285 2.64 25.82 -7.87
N TYR A 286 3.30 26.04 -9.01
CA TYR A 286 4.29 25.14 -9.58
C TYR A 286 5.73 25.63 -9.41
N ASP A 287 5.93 26.70 -8.64
CA ASP A 287 7.25 27.18 -8.23
C ASP A 287 8.03 26.04 -7.54
N PRO A 288 9.23 25.66 -8.04
CA PRO A 288 9.97 24.51 -7.51
C PRO A 288 10.31 24.63 -6.03
N LYS A 289 10.64 25.85 -5.56
CA LYS A 289 10.95 26.11 -4.15
C LYS A 289 9.70 26.00 -3.29
N ALA A 290 8.57 26.57 -3.73
CA ALA A 290 7.31 26.44 -3.01
C ALA A 290 6.90 24.97 -2.86
N ARG A 291 6.99 24.17 -3.94
CA ARG A 291 6.68 22.74 -3.89
C ARG A 291 7.58 21.94 -2.97
N SER A 292 8.89 22.21 -2.99
CA SER A 292 9.85 21.57 -2.08
C SER A 292 9.56 21.91 -0.61
N ILE A 293 9.20 23.17 -0.31
CA ILE A 293 8.80 23.59 1.03
C ILE A 293 7.51 22.89 1.48
N MET A 294 6.47 22.88 0.63
CA MET A 294 5.20 22.21 0.95
C MET A 294 5.43 20.73 1.27
N ASP A 295 6.24 20.04 0.46
CA ASP A 295 6.56 18.63 0.64
C ASP A 295 7.33 18.38 1.95
N LYS A 296 8.39 19.15 2.22
CA LYS A 296 9.19 19.06 3.46
C LYS A 296 8.32 19.20 4.70
N ILE A 297 7.50 20.25 4.76
CA ILE A 297 6.68 20.55 5.94
C ILE A 297 5.56 19.51 6.09
N ALA A 298 4.91 19.09 5.01
CA ALA A 298 3.89 18.06 5.05
C ALA A 298 4.47 16.69 5.48
N VAL A 299 5.66 16.33 5.02
CA VAL A 299 6.37 15.12 5.46
C VAL A 299 6.65 15.17 6.96
N GLU A 300 7.08 16.31 7.49
CA GLU A 300 7.29 16.44 8.93
C GLU A 300 5.98 16.34 9.72
N GLU A 301 4.94 17.08 9.31
CA GLU A 301 3.61 17.07 9.94
C GLU A 301 3.05 15.65 10.07
N TRP A 302 3.15 14.85 9.00
CA TRP A 302 2.53 13.53 8.95
C TRP A 302 3.43 12.41 9.47
N TYR A 303 4.75 12.55 9.39
CA TYR A 303 5.65 11.41 9.61
C TYR A 303 6.67 11.57 10.74
N ALA A 304 6.79 12.74 11.39
CA ALA A 304 7.71 12.91 12.53
C ALA A 304 7.39 11.94 13.69
N GLY A 305 6.10 11.66 13.94
CA GLY A 305 5.67 10.74 14.99
C GLY A 305 6.28 9.35 14.89
N TYR A 306 6.39 8.80 13.67
CA TYR A 306 7.00 7.48 13.44
C TYR A 306 8.48 7.45 13.81
N LYS A 307 9.20 8.57 13.69
CA LYS A 307 10.64 8.64 13.97
C LYS A 307 10.93 8.71 15.47
N GLU A 308 9.99 9.25 16.24
CA GLU A 308 10.24 9.68 17.62
C GLU A 308 9.46 8.89 18.66
N SER A 309 8.38 8.18 18.29
CA SER A 309 7.49 7.50 19.24
C SER A 309 7.15 6.06 18.82
N GLU A 310 7.44 5.11 19.72
CA GLU A 310 7.07 3.71 19.57
C GLU A 310 5.56 3.51 19.63
N GLU A 311 4.86 4.21 20.52
CA GLU A 311 3.40 4.16 20.61
C GLU A 311 2.74 4.64 19.31
N TYR A 312 3.29 5.69 18.69
CA TYR A 312 2.83 6.17 17.39
C TYR A 312 2.98 5.09 16.31
N ARG A 313 4.16 4.46 16.20
CA ARG A 313 4.40 3.35 15.26
C ARG A 313 3.45 2.17 15.51
N THR A 314 3.27 1.81 16.78
CA THR A 314 2.47 0.67 17.24
C THR A 314 1.02 0.79 16.83
N LEU A 315 0.42 1.96 17.07
CA LEU A 315 -0.99 2.20 16.78
C LEU A 315 -1.25 2.55 15.32
N ALA A 316 -0.26 3.08 14.61
CA ALA A 316 -0.38 3.44 13.21
C ALA A 316 -0.23 2.23 12.27
N ILE A 317 0.98 1.70 12.15
CA ILE A 317 1.36 0.73 11.10
C ILE A 317 1.83 -0.62 11.68
N GLY A 318 2.01 -0.70 12.99
CA GLY A 318 2.50 -1.89 13.68
C GLY A 318 1.68 -3.14 13.40
N ALA A 319 0.35 -3.02 13.36
CA ALA A 319 -0.51 -4.15 13.04
C ALA A 319 -0.25 -4.71 11.63
N LEU A 320 -0.01 -3.83 10.64
CA LEU A 320 0.31 -4.24 9.27
C LEU A 320 1.66 -4.93 9.19
N LEU A 321 2.71 -4.33 9.76
CA LEU A 321 4.05 -4.93 9.70
C LEU A 321 4.13 -6.23 10.48
N GLY A 322 3.41 -6.35 11.60
CA GLY A 322 3.27 -7.62 12.31
C GLY A 322 2.60 -8.70 11.45
N ASP A 323 1.59 -8.35 10.64
CA ASP A 323 0.96 -9.29 9.70
C ASP A 323 1.93 -9.68 8.55
N VAL A 324 2.73 -8.73 8.04
CA VAL A 324 3.76 -8.97 7.01
C VAL A 324 4.82 -9.95 7.51
N VAL A 325 5.40 -9.67 8.68
CA VAL A 325 6.42 -10.52 9.31
C VAL A 325 5.84 -11.88 9.66
N SER A 326 4.60 -11.94 10.17
CA SER A 326 3.97 -13.23 10.47
C SER A 326 3.90 -14.13 9.23
N ARG A 327 3.54 -13.57 8.06
CA ARG A 327 3.51 -14.33 6.80
C ARG A 327 4.89 -14.80 6.34
N MET A 328 5.94 -14.01 6.58
CA MET A 328 7.32 -14.39 6.27
C MET A 328 7.82 -15.50 7.18
N VAL A 329 7.55 -15.40 8.48
CA VAL A 329 7.90 -16.44 9.46
C VAL A 329 7.16 -17.73 9.16
N SER A 330 5.86 -17.67 8.87
CA SER A 330 5.12 -18.87 8.45
C SER A 330 5.68 -19.49 7.16
N SER A 331 6.19 -18.67 6.23
CA SER A 331 6.87 -19.18 5.03
C SER A 331 8.17 -19.90 5.38
N ALA A 332 8.97 -19.34 6.30
CA ALA A 332 10.22 -19.96 6.75
C ALA A 332 9.98 -21.27 7.54
N GLU A 333 8.94 -21.30 8.40
CA GLU A 333 8.57 -22.48 9.20
C GLU A 333 8.15 -23.68 8.33
N ARG A 334 7.47 -23.45 7.19
CA ARG A 334 7.04 -24.54 6.28
C ARG A 334 8.20 -25.25 5.60
N SER A 335 9.31 -24.57 5.39
CA SER A 335 10.49 -25.15 4.75
C SER A 335 11.39 -25.95 5.71
N VAL A 336 11.00 -26.11 6.99
CA VAL A 336 11.75 -26.85 8.04
C VAL A 336 11.01 -28.16 8.38
N PRO A 337 11.69 -29.33 8.45
CA PRO A 337 11.06 -30.61 8.81
C PRO A 337 10.53 -30.62 10.26
N LEU A 338 9.39 -31.28 10.48
CA LEU A 338 8.87 -31.57 11.84
C LEU A 338 9.66 -32.75 12.47
N PRO A 339 9.83 -32.80 13.81
CA PRO A 339 10.80 -33.71 14.44
C PRO A 339 10.45 -35.20 14.50
N ASP A 340 9.26 -35.66 14.07
CA ASP A 340 8.76 -37.00 14.47
C ASP A 340 8.19 -37.90 13.35
N GLU A 341 8.47 -37.68 12.07
CA GLU A 341 8.09 -38.65 11.02
C GLU A 341 9.28 -39.23 10.27
N ALA A 342 10.05 -40.04 10.99
CA ALA A 342 10.83 -41.10 10.37
C ALA A 342 9.88 -42.26 10.00
N SER A 343 9.86 -42.61 8.72
CA SER A 343 9.22 -43.78 8.11
C SER A 343 7.76 -43.62 7.66
N SER A 344 7.57 -43.29 6.38
CA SER A 344 6.92 -44.22 5.46
C SER A 344 7.10 -43.77 4.00
N SER A 345 7.53 -44.72 3.18
CA SER A 345 7.59 -44.66 1.73
C SER A 345 6.22 -44.40 1.10
N ARG A 346 6.07 -43.49 0.11
CA ARG A 346 5.13 -43.62 -1.02
C ARG A 346 5.19 -42.51 -2.11
N ARG A 347 5.39 -42.99 -3.34
CA ARG A 347 4.81 -42.66 -4.67
C ARG A 347 4.72 -41.20 -5.17
N MET A 348 5.39 -40.97 -6.31
CA MET A 348 5.21 -39.86 -7.24
C MET A 348 3.77 -39.81 -7.80
N SER A 349 3.17 -38.62 -7.78
CA SER A 349 2.00 -38.28 -8.61
C SER A 349 2.16 -36.84 -9.13
N ASP A 350 2.05 -36.68 -10.45
CA ASP A 350 2.29 -35.46 -11.24
C ASP A 350 1.15 -34.41 -11.18
N ASN A 351 0.69 -34.00 -9.99
CA ASN A 351 -0.31 -32.93 -9.88
C ASN A 351 0.26 -31.68 -9.18
N GLU A 352 0.44 -30.62 -9.96
CA GLU A 352 0.95 -29.28 -9.60
C GLU A 352 -0.04 -28.42 -8.79
N ASP A 353 -0.74 -28.97 -7.79
CA ASP A 353 -1.58 -28.20 -6.87
C ASP A 353 -0.99 -28.30 -5.45
N ASP A 354 0.11 -27.58 -5.22
CA ASP A 354 0.79 -27.52 -3.92
C ASP A 354 0.10 -26.53 -2.95
N ASP A 355 -0.29 -27.06 -1.79
CA ASP A 355 -0.80 -26.38 -0.57
C ASP A 355 0.31 -25.60 0.16
N ASP A 356 1.06 -24.73 -0.55
CA ASP A 356 2.30 -24.11 -0.02
C ASP A 356 2.09 -22.70 0.59
N GLY A 357 0.83 -22.24 0.62
CA GLY A 357 0.46 -20.86 0.95
C GLY A 357 0.96 -19.82 -0.07
N PHE A 358 0.59 -18.55 0.12
CA PHE A 358 0.85 -17.55 -0.93
C PHE A 358 2.34 -17.22 -1.09
N ARG A 359 2.77 -17.09 -2.35
CA ARG A 359 4.13 -16.71 -2.76
C ARG A 359 4.26 -15.22 -3.05
N PHE A 360 3.17 -14.59 -3.51
CA PHE A 360 3.19 -13.19 -3.94
C PHE A 360 1.97 -12.41 -3.49
N GLY A 361 2.17 -11.32 -2.76
CA GLY A 361 1.11 -10.46 -2.25
C GLY A 361 1.04 -9.14 -3.00
N LEU A 362 -0.17 -8.70 -3.34
CA LEU A 362 -0.47 -7.35 -3.83
C LEU A 362 -1.47 -6.67 -2.89
N SER A 363 -1.04 -5.61 -2.22
CA SER A 363 -1.87 -4.83 -1.30
C SER A 363 -2.09 -3.41 -1.79
N GLY A 364 -3.32 -3.07 -2.19
CA GLY A 364 -3.74 -1.72 -2.55
C GLY A 364 -3.91 -0.83 -1.32
N CYS A 365 -3.05 0.18 -1.18
CA CYS A 365 -3.00 1.08 -0.02
C CYS A 365 -2.68 2.54 -0.40
N HIS A 366 -2.06 3.30 0.53
CA HIS A 366 -1.95 4.76 0.47
C HIS A 366 -0.51 5.23 0.68
N ASP A 367 -0.25 6.49 0.32
CA ASP A 367 1.01 7.17 0.65
C ASP A 367 1.35 7.10 2.14
N THR A 368 0.34 7.33 3.00
CA THR A 368 0.48 7.24 4.46
C THR A 368 0.93 5.86 4.93
N THR A 369 0.52 4.80 4.22
CA THR A 369 0.96 3.43 4.47
C THR A 369 2.43 3.26 4.13
N LEU A 370 2.84 3.66 2.92
CA LEU A 370 4.20 3.47 2.43
C LEU A 370 5.19 4.28 3.27
N ALA A 371 4.93 5.57 3.47
CA ALA A 371 5.77 6.43 4.28
C ALA A 371 5.77 5.98 5.75
N GLY A 372 4.63 5.56 6.31
CA GLY A 372 4.54 5.02 7.67
C GLY A 372 5.37 3.76 7.87
N VAL A 373 5.34 2.81 6.92
CA VAL A 373 6.20 1.61 6.94
C VAL A 373 7.67 2.00 6.90
N LEU A 374 8.09 2.80 5.92
CA LEU A 374 9.48 3.20 5.76
C LEU A 374 9.99 4.01 6.95
N ALA A 375 9.17 4.92 7.49
CA ALA A 375 9.54 5.74 8.64
C ALA A 375 9.65 4.91 9.92
N SER A 376 8.75 3.93 10.13
CA SER A 376 8.81 3.02 11.28
C SER A 376 10.04 2.11 11.28
N LEU A 377 10.54 1.79 10.08
CA LEU A 377 11.78 1.04 9.87
C LEU A 377 13.03 1.93 9.83
N GLY A 378 12.91 3.23 10.13
CA GLY A 378 14.05 4.16 10.14
C GLY A 378 14.61 4.48 8.75
N ALA A 379 13.88 4.15 7.69
CA ALA A 379 14.35 4.20 6.30
C ALA A 379 13.61 5.25 5.43
N TYR A 380 13.10 6.28 6.10
CA TYR A 380 12.41 7.43 5.51
C TYR A 380 13.01 8.76 6.02
N ASN A 381 14.34 8.87 5.92
CA ASN A 381 15.07 10.09 6.23
C ASN A 381 15.22 10.90 4.94
N ASP A 382 14.77 12.15 4.96
CA ASP A 382 14.91 13.11 3.85
C ASP A 382 14.23 12.70 2.53
N LYS A 383 13.26 11.79 2.60
CA LYS A 383 12.45 11.38 1.45
C LYS A 383 11.28 12.32 1.23
N ALA A 384 11.06 12.69 -0.02
CA ALA A 384 9.86 13.40 -0.43
C ALA A 384 8.62 12.52 -0.30
N TRP A 385 7.43 13.13 -0.17
CA TRP A 385 6.16 12.40 -0.07
C TRP A 385 6.01 11.35 -1.16
N PRO A 386 5.46 10.14 -0.88
CA PRO A 386 5.46 9.09 -1.88
C PRO A 386 4.65 9.49 -3.13
N PRO A 387 5.23 9.51 -4.34
CA PRO A 387 4.49 9.85 -5.56
C PRO A 387 3.37 8.85 -5.89
N PHE A 388 2.44 9.21 -6.78
CA PHE A 388 1.37 8.30 -7.23
C PHE A 388 2.00 7.03 -7.81
N THR A 389 1.37 5.89 -7.56
CA THR A 389 1.85 4.58 -8.03
C THR A 389 3.22 4.19 -7.45
N SER A 390 3.59 4.76 -6.29
CA SER A 390 4.71 4.24 -5.51
C SER A 390 4.42 2.85 -4.96
N HIS A 391 5.46 2.07 -4.73
CA HIS A 391 5.35 0.75 -4.11
C HIS A 391 6.52 0.44 -3.18
N ILE A 392 6.28 -0.47 -2.23
CA ILE A 392 7.31 -1.16 -1.46
C ILE A 392 7.21 -2.64 -1.81
N ALA A 393 8.32 -3.25 -2.23
CA ALA A 393 8.48 -4.68 -2.28
C ALA A 393 9.21 -5.15 -1.02
N ILE A 394 8.62 -6.09 -0.27
CA ILE A 394 9.23 -6.73 0.88
C ILE A 394 9.44 -8.20 0.50
N GLU A 395 10.69 -8.59 0.33
CA GLU A 395 11.12 -9.83 -0.30
C GLU A 395 11.81 -10.73 0.74
N LEU A 396 11.41 -11.99 0.81
CA LEU A 396 12.00 -13.01 1.66
C LEU A 396 12.85 -13.97 0.81
N PHE A 397 14.10 -14.16 1.21
CA PHE A 397 15.08 -15.02 0.56
C PHE A 397 15.52 -16.12 1.52
N ARG A 398 15.93 -17.25 0.94
CA ARG A 398 16.59 -18.36 1.63
C ARG A 398 17.99 -18.57 1.06
N ASP A 399 18.99 -18.65 1.91
CA ASP A 399 20.36 -18.99 1.55
C ASP A 399 20.49 -20.51 1.37
N ALA A 400 20.94 -20.93 0.18
CA ALA A 400 21.08 -22.33 -0.21
C ALA A 400 22.07 -23.12 0.68
N GLU A 401 23.08 -22.47 1.26
CA GLU A 401 24.15 -23.16 1.99
C GLU A 401 23.92 -23.27 3.49
N ASN A 402 23.16 -22.33 4.07
CA ASN A 402 23.03 -22.19 5.53
C ASN A 402 21.62 -22.48 6.06
N ALA A 403 20.67 -22.84 5.19
CA ALA A 403 19.32 -23.17 5.61
C ALA A 403 19.22 -24.66 6.02
N PRO A 404 18.41 -24.99 7.06
CA PRO A 404 18.10 -26.39 7.39
C PRO A 404 17.50 -27.10 6.15
N PRO A 405 17.74 -28.42 5.97
CA PRO A 405 17.29 -29.15 4.78
C PRO A 405 15.75 -29.11 4.66
N SER A 406 15.22 -28.78 3.48
CA SER A 406 13.77 -28.76 3.21
C SER A 406 13.25 -30.12 2.74
N SER A 407 12.06 -30.52 3.20
CA SER A 407 11.31 -31.66 2.67
C SER A 407 9.99 -31.19 2.04
N SER A 408 9.67 -31.68 0.84
CA SER A 408 8.37 -31.51 0.18
C SER A 408 7.27 -32.26 0.93
N LEU A 409 6.20 -31.56 1.32
CA LEU A 409 5.01 -32.14 1.97
C LEU A 409 3.86 -32.19 0.96
N SER A 410 3.21 -33.34 0.80
CA SER A 410 1.93 -33.46 0.08
C SER A 410 0.76 -33.49 1.05
N SER A 411 -0.38 -32.86 0.73
CA SER A 411 -1.66 -33.28 1.31
C SER A 411 -2.89 -32.91 0.47
N SER A 412 -4.01 -33.54 0.85
CA SER A 412 -5.24 -33.82 0.10
C SER A 412 -6.15 -32.63 -0.23
N SER A 413 -6.87 -32.79 -1.35
CA SER A 413 -7.93 -31.93 -1.88
C SER A 413 -8.95 -31.46 -0.82
N SER A 414 -9.02 -30.14 -0.62
CA SER A 414 -10.10 -29.47 0.10
C SER A 414 -10.37 -28.08 -0.50
N TRP A 415 -11.59 -27.91 -0.99
CA TRP A 415 -12.30 -26.72 -1.49
C TRP A 415 -12.32 -25.41 -0.65
N TRP A 416 -11.39 -25.21 0.29
CA TRP A 416 -11.30 -23.98 1.11
C TRP A 416 -9.99 -23.22 0.83
N PRO A 417 -9.99 -21.88 0.72
CA PRO A 417 -8.77 -21.12 0.47
C PRO A 417 -7.72 -21.34 1.58
N SER A 418 -6.52 -21.76 1.21
CA SER A 418 -5.43 -22.17 2.12
C SER A 418 -4.97 -21.07 3.09
N PHE A 419 -5.20 -19.79 2.79
CA PHE A 419 -4.86 -18.66 3.68
C PHE A 419 -5.85 -18.44 4.85
N LEU A 420 -7.01 -19.12 4.85
CA LEU A 420 -7.96 -19.14 5.98
C LEU A 420 -7.77 -20.37 6.88
N ARG A 421 -6.90 -21.33 6.52
CA ARG A 421 -6.60 -22.49 7.37
C ARG A 421 -5.73 -22.07 8.55
N THR A 422 -6.27 -22.22 9.75
CA THR A 422 -5.47 -22.36 10.98
C THR A 422 -4.84 -23.76 10.97
N ALA A 423 -3.62 -23.90 10.47
CA ALA A 423 -2.86 -25.13 10.62
C ALA A 423 -2.51 -25.39 12.10
N SER A 424 -2.38 -26.67 12.44
CA SER A 424 -2.44 -27.30 13.76
C SER A 424 -1.28 -27.02 14.74
N THR A 425 -0.55 -25.93 14.56
CA THR A 425 0.29 -25.28 15.58
C THR A 425 0.32 -23.78 15.29
N PRO A 426 0.12 -22.89 16.29
CA PRO A 426 0.19 -21.45 16.05
C PRO A 426 1.60 -21.07 15.60
N SER A 427 1.73 -20.51 14.39
CA SER A 427 3.00 -19.96 13.88
C SER A 427 3.62 -18.99 14.89
N ILE A 428 4.96 -19.00 15.02
CA ILE A 428 5.66 -18.08 15.92
C ILE A 428 5.66 -16.62 15.42
N GLY A 429 5.09 -16.36 14.25
CA GLY A 429 5.09 -15.05 13.60
C GLY A 429 4.60 -13.90 14.49
N ARG A 430 3.56 -14.14 15.30
CA ARG A 430 3.01 -13.15 16.26
C ARG A 430 3.58 -13.26 17.67
N THR A 431 4.37 -14.29 17.96
CA THR A 431 5.06 -14.44 19.25
C THR A 431 6.18 -13.39 19.36
N PRO A 432 6.28 -12.63 20.46
CA PRO A 432 7.38 -11.68 20.67
C PRO A 432 8.74 -12.37 20.54
N THR A 433 9.70 -11.74 19.86
CA THR A 433 11.07 -12.22 19.75
C THR A 433 11.72 -12.54 21.11
N PRO A 434 11.57 -11.72 22.17
CA PRO A 434 12.11 -12.06 23.51
C PRO A 434 11.49 -13.31 24.14
N SER A 435 10.32 -13.75 23.66
CA SER A 435 9.60 -14.93 24.15
C SER A 435 9.87 -16.18 23.32
N LEU A 436 10.69 -16.10 22.27
CA LEU A 436 11.04 -17.25 21.44
C LEU A 436 12.11 -18.11 22.12
N THR A 437 11.88 -19.42 22.13
CA THR A 437 12.89 -20.42 22.49
C THR A 437 13.99 -20.50 21.43
N ASP A 438 15.16 -21.02 21.77
CA ASP A 438 16.25 -21.16 20.80
C ASP A 438 15.89 -22.11 19.65
N LYS A 439 15.12 -23.16 19.92
CA LYS A 439 14.56 -24.04 18.88
C LYS A 439 13.67 -23.28 17.89
N GLN A 440 12.85 -22.36 18.37
CA GLN A 440 11.98 -21.56 17.50
C GLN A 440 12.80 -20.56 16.66
N LYS A 441 13.88 -19.99 17.21
CA LYS A 441 14.76 -19.08 16.46
C LYS A 441 15.47 -19.78 15.29
N VAL A 442 15.75 -21.08 15.40
CA VAL A 442 16.37 -21.88 14.33
C VAL A 442 15.52 -21.87 13.06
N SER A 443 14.18 -21.81 13.17
CA SER A 443 13.30 -21.77 11.98
C SER A 443 13.51 -20.57 11.06
N MET A 444 14.11 -19.48 11.56
CA MET A 444 14.40 -18.27 10.79
C MET A 444 15.86 -18.18 10.33
N GLN A 445 16.71 -19.15 10.67
CA GLN A 445 18.11 -19.17 10.25
C GLN A 445 18.23 -19.43 8.75
N GLY A 446 19.18 -18.75 8.09
CA GLY A 446 19.36 -18.82 6.64
C GLY A 446 18.33 -18.01 5.84
N TYR A 447 17.43 -17.27 6.48
CA TYR A 447 16.48 -16.40 5.79
C TYR A 447 16.87 -14.93 5.88
N PHE A 448 16.65 -14.21 4.78
CA PHE A 448 16.96 -12.81 4.63
C PHE A 448 15.77 -12.03 4.07
N VAL A 449 15.60 -10.79 4.53
CA VAL A 449 14.55 -9.88 4.11
C VAL A 449 15.20 -8.68 3.43
N ARG A 450 14.71 -8.33 2.24
CA ARG A 450 15.05 -7.07 1.58
C ARG A 450 13.81 -6.23 1.35
N LEU A 451 13.97 -4.92 1.51
CA LEU A 451 12.97 -3.93 1.11
C LEU A 451 13.46 -3.18 -0.12
N ARG A 452 12.56 -2.95 -1.07
CA ARG A 452 12.77 -2.00 -2.16
C ARG A 452 11.64 -0.99 -2.19
N TYR A 453 11.97 0.30 -2.23
CA TYR A 453 11.00 1.39 -2.37
C TYR A 453 11.15 2.02 -3.74
N ASN A 454 10.10 1.95 -4.55
CA ASN A 454 10.13 2.39 -5.95
C ASN A 454 11.31 1.80 -6.71
N ASP A 455 11.46 0.49 -6.54
CA ASP A 455 12.49 -0.36 -7.16
C ASP A 455 13.93 -0.23 -6.63
N GLU A 456 14.19 0.70 -5.72
CA GLU A 456 15.49 0.93 -5.09
C GLU A 456 15.61 0.21 -3.72
N PRO A 457 16.69 -0.54 -3.45
CA PRO A 457 16.94 -1.14 -2.14
C PRO A 457 16.91 -0.12 -1.00
N VAL A 458 16.39 -0.57 0.15
CA VAL A 458 16.24 0.23 1.35
C VAL A 458 16.94 -0.46 2.51
N THR A 459 17.83 0.25 3.18
CA THR A 459 18.52 -0.27 4.36
C THR A 459 17.83 0.14 5.65
N VAL A 460 17.58 -0.84 6.52
CA VAL A 460 17.04 -0.65 7.87
C VAL A 460 18.21 -0.51 8.86
N PRO A 461 18.28 0.56 9.67
CA PRO A 461 19.45 0.82 10.52
C PRO A 461 19.88 -0.33 11.43
N GLY A 462 18.95 -0.98 12.12
CA GLY A 462 19.22 -2.10 13.02
C GLY A 462 19.72 -3.37 12.32
N CYS A 463 19.52 -3.48 11.00
CA CYS A 463 20.04 -4.60 10.20
C CYS A 463 21.54 -4.46 9.92
N LYS A 464 22.09 -3.24 9.96
CA LYS A 464 23.54 -2.98 9.75
C LYS A 464 24.43 -3.53 10.85
N LEU A 465 23.86 -3.86 12.02
CA LEU A 465 24.63 -4.41 13.12
C LEU A 465 25.26 -5.75 12.72
N PRO A 466 26.48 -6.07 13.22
CA PRO A 466 27.12 -7.34 12.93
C PRO A 466 26.21 -8.54 13.25
N GLY A 467 26.04 -9.44 12.28
CA GLY A 467 25.17 -10.63 12.40
C GLY A 467 23.70 -10.41 12.04
N ASN A 468 23.26 -9.16 11.80
CA ASN A 468 21.87 -8.84 11.45
C ASN A 468 21.62 -8.70 9.94
N HIS A 469 22.63 -8.93 9.10
CA HIS A 469 22.52 -8.85 7.64
C HIS A 469 23.33 -9.93 6.92
N LEU A 470 23.13 -10.05 5.61
CA LEU A 470 23.94 -10.90 4.75
C LEU A 470 25.38 -10.37 4.67
N ALA A 471 26.37 -11.24 4.83
CA ALA A 471 27.77 -10.81 4.78
C ALA A 471 28.09 -10.11 3.45
N GLY A 472 28.57 -8.87 3.53
CA GLY A 472 28.91 -8.04 2.37
C GLY A 472 27.76 -7.20 1.80
N ASP A 473 26.52 -7.37 2.27
CA ASP A 473 25.37 -6.60 1.81
C ASP A 473 24.41 -6.22 2.95
N GLU A 474 24.51 -4.96 3.41
CA GLU A 474 23.66 -4.41 4.47
C GLU A 474 22.19 -4.24 4.06
N SER A 475 21.83 -4.38 2.77
CA SER A 475 20.44 -4.25 2.29
C SER A 475 19.59 -5.49 2.58
N PHE A 476 20.22 -6.63 2.86
CA PHE A 476 19.55 -7.86 3.28
C PHE A 476 19.61 -8.02 4.80
N CYS A 477 18.49 -7.82 5.48
CA CYS A 477 18.37 -8.09 6.91
C CYS A 477 18.19 -9.58 7.17
N THR A 478 18.73 -10.17 8.23
CA THR A 478 18.29 -11.52 8.63
C THR A 478 16.81 -11.47 9.02
N LEU A 479 16.05 -12.53 8.74
CA LEU A 479 14.63 -12.60 9.11
C LEU A 479 14.44 -12.42 10.62
N ALA A 480 15.35 -12.98 11.42
CA ALA A 480 15.35 -12.82 12.88
C ALA A 480 15.54 -11.36 13.32
N ALA A 481 16.50 -10.63 12.73
CA ALA A 481 16.71 -9.21 13.05
C ALA A 481 15.54 -8.34 12.58
N PHE A 482 15.03 -8.58 11.37
CA PHE A 482 13.88 -7.85 10.84
C PHE A 482 12.64 -8.05 11.73
N LYS A 483 12.36 -9.29 12.13
CA LYS A 483 11.29 -9.61 13.08
C LYS A 483 11.52 -8.90 14.42
N ALA A 484 12.72 -8.93 14.97
CA ALA A 484 13.02 -8.30 16.26
C ALA A 484 12.75 -6.79 16.24
N ILE A 485 13.09 -6.11 15.14
CA ILE A 485 12.83 -4.68 14.94
C ILE A 485 11.33 -4.41 14.86
N VAL A 486 10.60 -5.19 14.04
CA VAL A 486 9.14 -5.02 13.86
C VAL A 486 8.35 -5.36 15.12
N ASP A 487 8.80 -6.35 15.91
CA ASP A 487 8.13 -6.78 17.14
C ASP A 487 8.09 -5.67 18.20
N LYS A 488 9.03 -4.72 18.20
CA LYS A 488 9.05 -3.60 19.15
C LYS A 488 7.84 -2.68 19.00
N PHE A 489 7.28 -2.59 17.80
CA PHE A 489 6.09 -1.80 17.56
C PHE A 489 4.93 -2.64 16.99
N THR A 490 4.93 -3.96 17.21
CA THR A 490 3.79 -4.79 16.85
C THR A 490 2.79 -4.81 18.01
N PRO A 491 1.54 -4.36 17.81
CA PRO A 491 0.54 -4.33 18.88
C PRO A 491 0.14 -5.74 19.30
N ARG A 492 -0.04 -5.93 20.62
CA ARG A 492 -0.55 -7.18 21.21
C ARG A 492 -2.07 -7.27 21.09
N ASP A 493 -2.73 -6.18 21.46
CA ASP A 493 -4.16 -5.96 21.26
C ASP A 493 -4.36 -4.52 20.79
N TRP A 494 -4.41 -4.35 19.47
CA TRP A 494 -4.55 -3.01 18.87
C TRP A 494 -5.85 -2.32 19.30
N LYS A 495 -6.97 -3.07 19.42
CA LYS A 495 -8.27 -2.49 19.78
C LYS A 495 -8.26 -1.96 21.21
N GLN A 496 -7.66 -2.71 22.13
CA GLN A 496 -7.48 -2.28 23.51
C GLN A 496 -6.53 -1.07 23.58
N GLN A 497 -5.34 -1.16 22.98
CA GLN A 497 -4.32 -0.11 23.02
C GLN A 497 -4.83 1.21 22.39
N CYS A 498 -5.67 1.15 21.36
CA CYS A 498 -6.33 2.33 20.76
C CYS A 498 -7.27 3.09 21.69
N ARG A 499 -7.72 2.47 22.78
CA ARG A 499 -8.64 3.05 23.78
C ARG A 499 -7.93 3.38 25.10
N MET A 500 -6.70 2.92 25.27
CA MET A 500 -5.87 3.21 26.44
C MET A 500 -5.16 4.56 26.29
N ASN A 501 -4.65 5.08 27.42
CA ASN A 501 -3.76 6.24 27.45
C ASN A 501 -4.28 7.50 26.74
N THR A 502 -5.60 7.65 26.53
CA THR A 502 -6.15 8.77 25.74
C THR A 502 -5.89 10.15 26.34
N LYS A 503 -5.53 10.21 27.63
CA LYS A 503 -5.13 11.44 28.34
C LYS A 503 -3.63 11.51 28.67
N ALA A 504 -2.85 10.49 28.31
CA ALA A 504 -1.40 10.50 28.54
C ALA A 504 -0.70 11.50 27.60
N PRO A 505 0.49 12.01 27.96
CA PRO A 505 1.29 12.85 27.07
C PRO A 505 1.48 12.19 25.70
N ALA A 506 1.42 13.00 24.64
CA ALA A 506 1.57 12.48 23.27
C ALA A 506 3.02 12.29 22.84
N PHE A 507 3.95 13.02 23.48
CA PHE A 507 5.37 12.92 23.20
C PHE A 507 6.05 12.04 24.27
N PRO A 508 6.93 11.10 23.87
CA PRO A 508 7.69 10.32 24.82
C PRO A 508 8.69 11.23 25.57
N GLN A 509 9.09 10.82 26.78
CA GLN A 509 10.04 11.59 27.60
C GLN A 509 11.43 11.71 26.94
N LYS A 510 11.80 10.73 26.12
CA LYS A 510 13.01 10.71 25.31
C LYS A 510 12.64 10.22 23.90
N PRO A 511 13.32 10.68 22.84
CA PRO A 511 13.10 10.15 21.51
C PRO A 511 13.29 8.63 21.45
N GLU A 512 12.36 7.93 20.83
CA GLU A 512 12.37 6.48 20.62
C GLU A 512 12.65 6.21 19.13
N PRO A 513 13.95 6.14 18.72
CA PRO A 513 14.32 6.11 17.31
C PRO A 513 13.76 4.87 16.59
N ALA A 514 13.33 5.08 15.35
CA ALA A 514 12.81 4.03 14.49
C ALA A 514 13.93 3.15 13.89
N GLY A 515 13.59 1.90 13.56
CA GLY A 515 14.45 0.99 12.80
C GLY A 515 15.51 0.22 13.60
N PHE A 516 15.43 0.18 14.93
CA PHE A 516 16.37 -0.54 15.81
C PHE A 516 15.71 -1.64 16.60
#